data_AF-A0A8T4KTM2-F1
#
_entry.id   AF-A0A8T4KTM2-F1
#
_cell.length_a   1.000
_cell.length_b   1.000
_cell.length_c   1.000
_cell.angle_alpha   90.00
_cell.angle_beta   90.00
_cell.angle_gamma   90.00
#
_symmetry.space_group_name_H-M   'P 1'
#
loop_
_entity.id
_entity.type
_entity.pdbx_description
1 polymer ?
#
loop_
_entity_poly.entity_id
_entity_poly.type
_entity_poly.pdbx_seq_one_letter_code
_entity_poly.pdbx_strand_id
1 'polypeptide(L)'
;MQKAYAIKVKGDVQKSAFRRFVKQLAKKHNLFGSVENLDNYDEDVLIICEGEVEGLEKFLHALGNPSVGDRKETTATIEDIETEEIPSTGKFDNFRIVRGPDEIAERLDDGLVIMNKGFSEMNENFRLQREETRNGFGKMDENSKSLRGETKKGFGKTNVNFKSLDGKYGKISAILVKINDNLVKIAGRV
;
A
#
# COMPACT_ATOMS: atom_id res chain seq x y z
N MET A 1 13.13 46.79 12.31
CA MET A 1 12.64 47.61 11.15
C MET A 1 11.72 46.70 10.38
N GLN A 2 10.53 47.19 10.02
CA GLN A 2 9.58 46.38 9.26
C GLN A 2 9.77 46.56 7.77
N LYS A 3 9.66 45.46 7.03
CA LYS A 3 9.65 45.42 5.58
C LYS A 3 8.51 44.56 5.08
N ALA A 4 8.22 44.66 3.80
CA ALA A 4 7.32 43.76 3.11
C ALA A 4 7.92 43.32 1.78
N TYR A 5 7.62 42.08 1.39
CA TYR A 5 8.07 41.49 0.14
C TYR A 5 6.89 40.89 -0.62
N ALA A 6 6.93 41.06 -1.94
CA ALA A 6 6.22 40.21 -2.89
C ALA A 6 7.21 39.16 -3.41
N ILE A 7 6.91 37.90 -3.18
CA ILE A 7 7.78 36.77 -3.53
C ILE A 7 7.00 35.87 -4.48
N LYS A 8 7.50 35.72 -5.71
CA LYS A 8 6.97 34.77 -6.68
C LYS A 8 7.82 33.52 -6.67
N VAL A 9 7.18 32.38 -6.48
CA VAL A 9 7.83 31.06 -6.44
C VAL A 9 7.38 30.27 -7.66
N LYS A 10 8.35 29.74 -8.42
CA LYS A 10 8.14 28.96 -9.63
C LYS A 10 8.51 27.49 -9.45
N GLY A 11 7.92 26.63 -10.27
CA GLY A 11 8.15 25.18 -10.30
C GLY A 11 6.88 24.41 -9.99
N ASP A 12 7.02 23.14 -9.58
CA ASP A 12 5.89 22.30 -9.15
C ASP A 12 5.46 22.68 -7.73
N VAL A 13 4.81 23.84 -7.60
CA VAL A 13 4.44 24.46 -6.33
C VAL A 13 2.93 24.54 -6.09
N GLN A 14 2.11 24.25 -7.10
CA GLN A 14 0.66 24.11 -6.95
C GLN A 14 0.26 22.66 -6.70
N LYS A 15 -0.94 22.46 -6.12
CA LYS A 15 -1.51 21.13 -5.81
C LYS A 15 -0.61 20.20 -4.94
N SER A 16 0.48 20.73 -4.37
CA SER A 16 1.53 20.01 -3.64
C SER A 16 1.57 20.29 -2.13
N ALA A 17 0.50 20.90 -1.59
CA ALA A 17 0.39 21.43 -0.22
C ALA A 17 1.32 22.62 0.12
N PHE A 18 2.02 23.19 -0.87
CA PHE A 18 2.96 24.30 -0.70
C PHE A 18 2.42 25.51 0.08
N ARG A 19 1.20 25.98 -0.24
CA ARG A 19 0.58 27.13 0.46
C ARG A 19 0.39 26.88 1.96
N ARG A 20 0.15 25.63 2.36
CA ARG A 20 0.07 25.26 3.78
C ARG A 20 1.45 25.34 4.42
N PHE A 21 2.47 24.77 3.77
CA PHE A 21 3.87 24.87 4.19
C PHE A 21 4.30 26.33 4.38
N VAL A 22 4.06 27.19 3.39
CA VAL A 22 4.36 28.63 3.46
C VAL A 22 3.69 29.29 4.66
N LYS A 23 2.40 29.02 4.89
CA LYS A 23 1.66 29.56 6.04
C LYS A 23 2.27 29.12 7.37
N GLN A 24 2.69 27.86 7.49
CA GLN A 24 3.34 27.36 8.71
C GLN A 24 4.71 28.01 8.93
N LEU A 25 5.47 28.19 7.85
CA LEU A 25 6.77 28.84 7.88
C LEU A 25 6.64 30.33 8.26
N ALA A 26 5.70 31.05 7.66
CA ALA A 26 5.42 32.44 8.01
C ALA A 26 5.04 32.59 9.49
N LYS A 27 4.20 31.69 10.01
CA LYS A 27 3.83 31.66 11.43
C LYS A 27 5.04 31.43 12.34
N LYS A 28 5.94 30.50 11.98
CA LYS A 28 7.18 30.22 12.72
C LYS A 28 8.11 31.44 12.82
N HIS A 29 8.07 32.33 11.84
CA HIS A 29 8.88 33.54 11.77
C HIS A 29 8.13 34.83 12.12
N ASN A 30 6.91 34.73 12.69
CA ASN A 30 6.06 35.87 13.08
C ASN A 30 5.79 36.85 11.94
N LEU A 31 5.53 36.33 10.74
CA LEU A 31 5.20 37.12 9.56
C LEU A 31 3.70 37.15 9.30
N PHE A 32 3.25 38.27 8.76
CA PHE A 32 1.86 38.52 8.37
C PHE A 32 1.76 38.65 6.85
N GLY A 33 0.60 38.38 6.26
CA GLY A 33 0.47 38.44 4.80
C GLY A 33 -0.46 37.40 4.21
N SER A 34 -0.16 36.99 2.99
CA SER A 34 -0.94 35.99 2.26
C SER A 34 -0.10 35.15 1.32
N VAL A 35 -0.63 33.98 0.98
CA VAL A 35 -0.16 33.17 -0.14
C VAL A 35 -1.32 32.78 -1.04
N GLU A 36 -1.12 32.88 -2.35
CA GLU A 36 -2.12 32.55 -3.36
C GLU A 36 -1.48 31.86 -4.58
N ASN A 37 -2.27 31.03 -5.26
CA ASN A 37 -1.89 30.48 -6.55
C ASN A 37 -2.14 31.56 -7.60
N LEU A 38 -1.19 31.78 -8.51
CA LEU A 38 -1.41 32.63 -9.67
C LEU A 38 -2.12 31.82 -10.75
N ASP A 39 -3.08 32.48 -11.41
CA ASP A 39 -3.73 31.96 -12.61
C ASP A 39 -2.88 32.32 -13.84
N ASN A 40 -1.76 31.63 -13.97
CA ASN A 40 -0.85 31.77 -15.10
C ASN A 40 -0.43 30.39 -15.62
N TYR A 41 0.11 30.37 -16.84
CA TYR A 41 0.52 29.13 -17.51
C TYR A 41 1.54 28.31 -16.71
N ASP A 42 2.46 28.99 -16.02
CA ASP A 42 3.54 28.37 -15.26
C ASP A 42 3.10 27.85 -13.87
N GLU A 43 1.82 28.04 -13.50
CA GLU A 43 1.27 27.66 -12.20
C GLU A 43 2.10 28.19 -11.02
N ASP A 44 2.48 29.47 -11.07
CA ASP A 44 3.31 30.09 -10.03
C ASP A 44 2.53 30.32 -8.71
N VAL A 45 3.26 30.57 -7.63
CA VAL A 45 2.67 30.97 -6.34
C VAL A 45 3.19 32.35 -5.94
N LEU A 46 2.26 33.24 -5.55
CA LEU A 46 2.58 34.55 -5.00
C LEU A 46 2.45 34.53 -3.48
N ILE A 47 3.50 35.01 -2.82
CA ILE A 47 3.57 35.22 -1.38
C ILE A 47 3.73 36.71 -1.13
N ILE A 48 2.81 37.29 -0.36
CA ILE A 48 2.98 38.61 0.22
C ILE A 48 3.29 38.41 1.70
N CYS A 49 4.40 38.95 2.18
CA CYS A 49 4.73 38.90 3.60
C CYS A 49 5.27 40.23 4.12
N GLU A 50 4.85 40.61 5.33
CA GLU A 50 5.36 41.76 6.07
C GLU A 50 5.76 41.36 7.49
N GLY A 51 6.80 42.00 8.03
CA GLY A 51 7.30 41.73 9.37
C GLY A 51 8.68 42.34 9.62
N GLU A 52 9.29 41.95 10.74
CA GLU A 52 10.67 42.34 11.06
C GLU A 52 11.67 41.75 10.06
N VAL A 53 12.68 42.53 9.68
CA VAL A 53 13.74 42.12 8.74
C VAL A 53 14.34 40.75 9.09
N GLU A 54 14.64 40.51 10.36
CA GLU A 54 15.21 39.23 10.81
C GLU A 54 14.26 38.04 10.54
N GLY A 55 12.95 38.23 10.71
CA GLY A 55 11.95 37.21 10.43
C GLY A 55 11.85 36.91 8.93
N LEU A 56 11.90 37.96 8.11
CA LEU A 56 11.84 37.87 6.65
C LEU A 56 13.07 37.15 6.08
N GLU A 57 14.27 37.47 6.56
CA GLU A 57 15.51 36.81 6.14
C GLU A 57 15.49 35.31 6.47
N LYS A 58 15.08 34.96 7.70
CA LYS A 58 14.95 33.55 8.12
C LYS A 58 13.89 32.82 7.31
N PHE A 59 12.78 33.47 7.01
CA PHE A 59 11.71 32.92 6.17
C PHE A 59 12.20 32.65 4.75
N LEU A 60 12.84 33.62 4.09
CA LEU A 60 13.38 33.46 2.73
C LEU A 60 14.42 32.33 2.66
N HIS A 61 15.33 32.28 3.64
CA HIS A 61 16.30 31.20 3.73
C HIS A 61 15.62 29.83 3.87
N ALA A 62 14.62 29.70 4.75
CA ALA A 62 13.91 28.44 4.96
C ALA A 62 12.96 28.07 3.82
N LEU A 63 12.47 29.05 3.06
CA LEU A 63 11.66 28.83 1.87
C LEU A 63 12.50 28.18 0.76
N GLY A 64 13.69 28.71 0.48
CA GLY A 64 14.61 28.13 -0.52
C GLY A 64 15.35 26.89 -0.03
N ASN A 65 15.63 26.80 1.28
CA ASN A 65 16.37 25.69 1.90
C ASN A 65 15.57 25.07 3.06
N PRO A 66 14.42 24.43 2.78
CA PRO A 66 13.58 23.87 3.83
C PRO A 66 14.28 22.71 4.52
N SER A 67 14.19 22.67 5.85
CA SER A 67 14.74 21.58 6.65
C SER A 67 14.00 20.26 6.38
N VAL A 68 14.57 19.13 6.81
CA VAL A 68 13.91 17.82 6.69
C VAL A 68 12.53 17.79 7.37
N GLY A 69 12.35 18.55 8.46
CA GLY A 69 11.06 18.70 9.13
C GLY A 69 10.06 19.47 8.28
N ASP A 70 10.50 20.59 7.71
CA ASP A 70 9.68 21.47 6.87
C ASP A 70 9.24 20.77 5.57
N ARG A 71 10.12 19.96 4.96
CA ARG A 71 9.84 19.19 3.73
C ARG A 71 8.76 18.10 3.89
N LYS A 72 8.46 17.65 5.11
CA LYS A 72 7.36 16.68 5.32
C LYS A 72 5.98 17.28 5.04
N GLU A 73 5.88 18.60 4.98
CA GLU A 73 4.61 19.29 4.83
C GLU A 73 4.21 19.57 3.38
N THR A 74 5.11 19.34 2.43
CA THR A 74 4.92 19.67 1.02
C THR A 74 5.68 18.70 0.12
N THR A 75 5.11 18.37 -1.04
CA THR A 75 5.81 17.65 -2.11
C THR A 75 6.36 18.59 -3.18
N ALA A 76 6.27 19.90 -2.95
CA ALA A 76 6.63 20.92 -3.92
C ALA A 76 8.11 20.88 -4.31
N THR A 77 8.37 21.17 -5.58
CA THR A 77 9.72 21.41 -6.11
C THR A 77 9.83 22.86 -6.53
N ILE A 78 10.72 23.61 -5.88
CA ILE A 78 10.98 25.02 -6.22
C ILE A 78 12.13 25.07 -7.22
N GLU A 79 11.89 25.76 -8.33
CA GLU A 79 12.89 25.98 -9.38
C GLU A 79 13.50 27.38 -9.30
N ASP A 80 12.67 28.39 -9.00
CA ASP A 80 13.08 29.79 -8.95
C ASP A 80 12.27 30.56 -7.89
N ILE A 81 12.91 31.59 -7.32
CA ILE A 81 12.30 32.51 -6.34
C ILE A 81 12.66 33.94 -6.75
N GLU A 82 11.66 34.69 -7.19
CA GLU A 82 11.78 36.13 -7.46
C GLU A 82 11.28 36.90 -6.23
N THR A 83 12.05 37.86 -5.72
CA THR A 83 11.66 38.68 -4.55
C THR A 83 11.73 40.16 -4.88
N GLU A 84 10.65 40.88 -4.60
CA GLU A 84 10.51 42.33 -4.77
C GLU A 84 10.15 42.98 -3.43
N GLU A 85 10.86 44.04 -3.03
CA GLU A 85 10.51 44.83 -1.84
C GLU A 85 9.32 45.73 -2.15
N ILE A 86 8.27 45.65 -1.34
CA ILE A 86 7.05 46.44 -1.49
C ILE A 86 6.80 47.29 -0.23
N PRO A 87 5.99 48.37 -0.32
CA PRO A 87 5.64 49.16 0.85
C PRO A 87 4.94 48.32 1.92
N SER A 88 5.46 48.35 3.15
CA SER A 88 4.78 47.74 4.29
C SER A 88 3.46 48.45 4.56
N THR A 89 2.38 47.69 4.68
CA THR A 89 1.04 48.25 4.86
C THR A 89 0.61 48.26 6.32
N GLY A 90 1.15 47.33 7.13
CA GLY A 90 0.75 47.11 8.52
C GLY A 90 -0.72 46.67 8.66
N LYS A 91 -1.35 46.22 7.57
CA LYS A 91 -2.79 45.90 7.51
C LYS A 91 -3.07 44.42 7.76
N PHE A 92 -2.05 43.58 7.82
CA PHE A 92 -2.25 42.15 8.00
C PHE A 92 -2.30 41.80 9.50
N ASP A 93 -3.39 41.19 9.92
CA ASP A 93 -3.62 40.69 11.28
C ASP A 93 -3.12 39.24 11.45
N ASN A 94 -3.00 38.51 10.35
CA ASN A 94 -2.52 37.13 10.29
C ASN A 94 -1.88 36.82 8.93
N PHE A 95 -1.38 35.59 8.79
CA PHE A 95 -0.98 35.01 7.51
C PHE A 95 -2.07 34.08 6.96
N ARG A 96 -2.60 34.38 5.78
CA ARG A 96 -3.75 33.66 5.20
C ARG A 96 -3.44 32.96 3.87
N ILE A 97 -4.18 31.90 3.59
CA ILE A 97 -4.19 31.27 2.26
C ILE A 97 -5.38 31.86 1.51
N VAL A 98 -5.10 32.56 0.42
CA VAL A 98 -6.13 33.07 -0.49
C VAL A 98 -6.39 31.97 -1.53
N ARG A 99 -7.67 31.81 -1.88
CA ARG A 99 -8.13 30.84 -2.87
C ARG A 99 -8.92 31.57 -3.94
N GLY A 100 -8.69 31.18 -5.19
CA GLY A 100 -9.48 31.66 -6.31
C GLY A 100 -10.93 31.15 -6.25
N PRO A 101 -11.87 31.79 -6.97
CA PRO A 101 -13.28 31.40 -6.99
C PRO A 101 -13.50 29.96 -7.49
N ASP A 102 -12.76 29.54 -8.52
CA ASP A 102 -12.93 28.23 -9.17
C ASP A 102 -12.02 27.13 -8.60
N GLU A 103 -11.03 27.50 -7.77
CA GLU A 103 -10.02 26.58 -7.24
C GLU A 103 -10.64 25.41 -6.45
N ILE A 104 -11.80 25.61 -5.81
CA ILE A 104 -12.48 24.54 -5.07
C ILE A 104 -13.02 23.47 -6.04
N ALA A 105 -13.61 23.87 -7.17
CA ALA A 105 -14.15 22.95 -8.15
C ALA A 105 -13.04 22.15 -8.83
N GLU A 106 -11.98 22.82 -9.29
CA GLU A 106 -10.81 22.17 -9.89
C GLU A 106 -10.16 21.16 -8.93
N ARG A 107 -10.02 21.51 -7.65
CA ARG A 107 -9.48 20.58 -6.64
C ARG A 107 -10.37 19.38 -6.37
N LEU A 108 -11.69 19.53 -6.51
CA LEU A 108 -12.62 18.41 -6.40
C LEU A 108 -12.48 17.48 -7.61
N ASP A 109 -12.36 18.03 -8.82
CA ASP A 109 -12.14 17.25 -10.04
C ASP A 109 -10.81 16.49 -9.99
N ASP A 110 -9.71 17.14 -9.59
CA ASP A 110 -8.42 16.49 -9.36
C ASP A 110 -8.54 15.36 -8.32
N GLY A 111 -9.25 15.62 -7.23
CA GLY A 111 -9.52 14.64 -6.18
C GLY A 111 -10.29 13.42 -6.70
N LEU A 112 -11.30 13.63 -7.55
CA LEU A 112 -12.07 12.56 -8.18
C LEU A 112 -11.21 11.70 -9.11
N VAL A 113 -10.30 12.31 -9.89
CA VAL A 113 -9.37 11.57 -10.75
C VAL A 113 -8.46 10.67 -9.92
N ILE A 114 -7.87 11.19 -8.83
CA ILE A 114 -7.00 10.41 -7.93
C ILE A 114 -7.78 9.26 -7.28
N MET A 115 -9.01 9.52 -6.82
CA MET A 115 -9.87 8.49 -6.24
C MET A 115 -10.21 7.40 -7.25
N ASN A 116 -10.63 7.77 -8.46
CA ASN A 116 -10.98 6.81 -9.52
C ASN A 116 -9.79 5.92 -9.89
N LYS A 117 -8.59 6.48 -9.96
CA LYS A 117 -7.36 5.71 -10.18
C LYS A 117 -7.12 4.71 -9.04
N GLY A 118 -7.19 5.17 -7.79
CA GLY A 118 -7.02 4.30 -6.61
C GLY A 118 -8.06 3.18 -6.53
N PHE A 119 -9.32 3.46 -6.84
CA PHE A 119 -10.38 2.45 -6.90
C PHE A 119 -10.16 1.44 -8.04
N SER A 120 -9.68 1.90 -9.20
CA SER A 120 -9.39 1.03 -10.34
C SER A 120 -8.24 0.05 -10.03
N GLU A 121 -7.15 0.55 -9.45
CA GLU A 121 -6.02 -0.27 -9.00
C GLU A 121 -6.43 -1.27 -7.91
N MET A 122 -7.25 -0.83 -6.96
CA MET A 122 -7.80 -1.70 -5.91
C MET A 122 -8.66 -2.82 -6.52
N ASN A 123 -9.53 -2.50 -7.48
CA ASN A 123 -10.37 -3.49 -8.15
C ASN A 123 -9.56 -4.52 -8.93
N GLU A 124 -8.51 -4.09 -9.64
CA GLU A 124 -7.61 -5.02 -10.34
C GLU A 124 -6.89 -5.94 -9.35
N ASN A 125 -6.36 -5.42 -8.24
CA ASN A 125 -5.74 -6.23 -7.20
C ASN A 125 -6.72 -7.26 -6.61
N PHE A 126 -7.97 -6.85 -6.33
CA PHE A 126 -9.01 -7.78 -5.88
C PHE A 126 -9.35 -8.84 -6.93
N ARG A 127 -9.37 -8.49 -8.22
CA ARG A 127 -9.60 -9.43 -9.31
C ARG A 127 -8.50 -10.48 -9.36
N LEU A 128 -7.24 -10.06 -9.31
CA LEU A 128 -6.08 -10.95 -9.28
C LEU A 128 -6.12 -11.89 -8.06
N GLN A 129 -6.42 -11.35 -6.87
CA GLN A 129 -6.53 -12.15 -5.65
C GLN A 129 -7.64 -13.21 -5.74
N ARG A 130 -8.80 -12.87 -6.35
CA ARG A 130 -9.88 -13.84 -6.58
C ARG A 130 -9.46 -14.94 -7.56
N GLU A 131 -8.75 -14.58 -8.62
CA GLU A 131 -8.23 -15.56 -9.59
C GLU A 131 -7.21 -16.51 -8.94
N GLU A 132 -6.26 -15.99 -8.17
CA GLU A 132 -5.31 -16.80 -7.40
C GLU A 132 -6.02 -17.75 -6.44
N THR A 133 -7.01 -17.25 -5.70
CA THR A 133 -7.81 -18.04 -4.78
C THR A 133 -8.54 -19.17 -5.52
N ARG A 134 -9.18 -18.86 -6.65
CA ARG A 134 -9.88 -19.84 -7.49
C ARG A 134 -8.93 -20.91 -8.03
N ASN A 135 -7.76 -20.50 -8.50
CA ASN A 135 -6.72 -21.40 -8.99
C ASN A 135 -6.17 -22.30 -7.87
N GLY A 136 -6.00 -21.75 -6.66
CA GLY A 136 -5.60 -22.50 -5.47
C GLY A 136 -6.61 -23.60 -5.11
N PHE A 137 -7.91 -23.26 -5.08
CA PHE A 137 -8.96 -24.25 -4.86
C PHE A 137 -9.03 -25.30 -5.98
N GLY A 138 -8.83 -24.91 -7.24
CA GLY A 138 -8.76 -25.86 -8.36
C GLY A 138 -7.65 -26.90 -8.18
N LYS A 139 -6.44 -26.45 -7.83
CA LYS A 139 -5.30 -27.35 -7.53
C LYS A 139 -5.57 -28.26 -6.33
N MET A 140 -6.23 -27.76 -5.28
CA MET A 140 -6.61 -28.58 -4.13
C MET A 140 -7.60 -29.69 -4.51
N ASP A 141 -8.59 -29.40 -5.35
CA ASP A 141 -9.56 -30.39 -5.81
C ASP A 141 -8.89 -31.49 -6.66
N GLU A 142 -7.98 -31.12 -7.56
CA GLU A 142 -7.19 -32.07 -8.35
C GLU A 142 -6.31 -32.97 -7.46
N ASN A 143 -5.59 -32.38 -6.50
CA ASN A 143 -4.79 -33.14 -5.55
C ASN A 143 -5.64 -34.10 -4.72
N SER A 144 -6.82 -33.66 -4.26
CA SER A 144 -7.76 -34.50 -3.51
C SER A 144 -8.25 -35.69 -4.33
N LYS A 145 -8.61 -35.47 -5.60
CA LYS A 145 -8.99 -36.53 -6.54
C LYS A 145 -7.86 -37.54 -6.75
N SER A 146 -6.63 -37.05 -6.93
CA SER A 146 -5.43 -37.90 -7.09
C SER A 146 -5.19 -38.76 -5.86
N LEU A 147 -5.13 -38.16 -4.66
CA LEU A 147 -4.96 -38.85 -3.38
C LEU A 147 -6.03 -39.92 -3.17
N ARG A 148 -7.29 -39.61 -3.49
CA ARG A 148 -8.39 -40.58 -3.37
C ARG A 148 -8.21 -41.75 -4.35
N GLY A 149 -7.71 -41.49 -5.56
CA GLY A 149 -7.38 -42.50 -6.55
C GLY A 149 -6.27 -43.44 -6.09
N GLU A 150 -5.16 -42.89 -5.58
CA GLU A 150 -4.05 -43.65 -5.02
C GLU A 150 -4.48 -44.46 -3.79
N THR A 151 -5.24 -43.85 -2.88
CA THR A 151 -5.81 -44.52 -1.70
C THR A 151 -6.65 -45.74 -2.10
N LYS A 152 -7.55 -45.59 -3.08
CA LYS A 152 -8.36 -46.69 -3.61
C LYS A 152 -7.50 -47.81 -4.20
N LYS A 153 -6.46 -47.46 -4.99
CA LYS A 153 -5.52 -48.46 -5.55
C LYS A 153 -4.77 -49.20 -4.44
N GLY A 154 -4.34 -48.49 -3.39
CA GLY A 154 -3.70 -49.06 -2.21
C GLY A 154 -4.60 -50.10 -1.52
N PHE A 155 -5.84 -49.73 -1.20
CA PHE A 155 -6.82 -50.66 -0.63
C PHE A 155 -7.08 -51.87 -1.52
N GLY A 156 -7.17 -51.68 -2.84
CA GLY A 156 -7.31 -52.76 -3.81
C GLY A 156 -6.16 -53.77 -3.73
N LYS A 157 -4.91 -53.29 -3.75
CA LYS A 157 -3.71 -54.14 -3.61
C LYS A 157 -3.68 -54.87 -2.26
N THR A 158 -3.98 -54.18 -1.17
CA THR A 158 -4.03 -54.76 0.18
C THR A 158 -5.05 -55.88 0.27
N ASN A 159 -6.26 -55.70 -0.30
CA ASN A 159 -7.28 -56.74 -0.32
C ASN A 159 -6.83 -57.99 -1.08
N VAL A 160 -6.18 -57.83 -2.24
CA VAL A 160 -5.61 -58.95 -3.02
C VAL A 160 -4.55 -59.69 -2.21
N ASN A 161 -3.67 -58.96 -1.53
CA ASN A 161 -2.64 -59.55 -0.68
C ASN A 161 -3.23 -60.32 0.51
N PHE A 162 -4.26 -59.78 1.16
CA PHE A 162 -4.96 -60.48 2.25
C PHE A 162 -5.63 -61.78 1.77
N LYS A 163 -6.33 -61.76 0.63
CA LYS A 163 -6.90 -62.99 0.04
C LYS A 163 -5.83 -64.04 -0.26
N SER A 164 -4.67 -63.61 -0.75
CA SER A 164 -3.54 -64.49 -1.00
C SER A 164 -2.96 -65.08 0.29
N LEU A 165 -2.81 -64.27 1.34
CA LEU A 165 -2.37 -64.74 2.66
C LEU A 165 -3.35 -65.73 3.26
N ASP A 166 -4.63 -65.41 3.28
CA ASP A 166 -5.70 -66.28 3.80
C ASP A 166 -5.66 -67.67 3.14
N GLY A 167 -5.53 -67.71 1.81
CA GLY A 167 -5.36 -68.96 1.07
C GLY A 167 -4.10 -69.75 1.45
N LYS A 168 -2.97 -69.08 1.74
CA LYS A 168 -1.74 -69.74 2.22
C LYS A 168 -1.92 -70.28 3.64
N TYR A 169 -2.51 -69.50 4.54
CA TYR A 169 -2.77 -69.91 5.92
C TYR A 169 -3.74 -71.10 5.98
N GLY A 170 -4.79 -71.10 5.16
CA GLY A 170 -5.71 -72.25 5.05
C GLY A 170 -4.98 -73.54 4.64
N LYS A 171 -4.05 -73.48 3.69
CA LYS A 171 -3.22 -74.64 3.31
C LYS A 171 -2.31 -75.11 4.44
N ILE A 172 -1.65 -74.20 5.14
CA ILE A 172 -0.78 -74.54 6.29
C ILE A 172 -1.61 -75.19 7.40
N SER A 173 -2.77 -74.62 7.73
CA SER A 173 -3.68 -75.16 8.73
C SER A 173 -4.12 -76.58 8.38
N ALA A 174 -4.52 -76.84 7.13
CA ALA A 174 -4.91 -78.18 6.68
C ALA A 174 -3.76 -79.20 6.80
N ILE A 175 -2.51 -78.79 6.54
CA ILE A 175 -1.33 -79.65 6.72
C ILE A 175 -1.10 -79.94 8.21
N LEU A 176 -1.20 -78.93 9.08
CA LEU A 176 -1.02 -79.11 10.53
C LEU A 176 -2.07 -80.06 11.12
N VAL A 177 -3.34 -79.96 10.69
CA VAL A 177 -4.40 -80.90 11.09
C VAL A 177 -4.02 -82.33 10.70
N LYS A 178 -3.57 -82.55 9.45
CA LYS A 178 -3.14 -83.89 9.00
C LYS A 178 -1.95 -84.44 9.80
N ILE A 179 -0.98 -83.60 10.12
CA ILE A 179 0.17 -83.99 10.95
C ILE A 179 -0.32 -84.39 12.34
N ASN A 180 -1.18 -83.58 12.96
CA ASN A 180 -1.74 -83.86 14.27
C ASN A 180 -2.53 -85.18 14.29
N ASP A 181 -3.42 -85.41 13.32
CA ASP A 181 -4.19 -86.65 13.19
C ASP A 181 -3.29 -87.88 13.07
N ASN A 182 -2.21 -87.76 12.29
CA ASN A 182 -1.22 -88.83 12.14
C ASN A 182 -0.47 -89.10 13.44
N LEU A 183 -0.09 -88.06 14.19
CA LEU A 183 0.56 -88.21 15.49
C LEU A 183 -0.35 -88.89 16.52
N VAL A 184 -1.64 -88.54 16.57
CA VAL A 184 -2.62 -89.20 17.46
C VAL A 184 -2.74 -90.69 17.13
N LYS A 185 -2.79 -91.05 15.84
CA LYS A 185 -2.84 -92.46 15.41
C LYS A 185 -1.60 -93.26 15.81
N ILE A 186 -0.44 -92.61 15.83
CA ILE A 186 0.82 -93.25 16.27
C ILE A 186 0.83 -93.39 17.79
N ALA A 187 0.44 -92.36 18.53
CA ALA A 187 0.44 -92.35 19.99
C ALA A 187 -0.63 -93.27 20.61
N GLY A 188 -1.78 -93.44 19.97
CA GLY A 188 -2.85 -94.36 20.40
C GLY A 188 -2.62 -95.83 20.03
N ARG A 189 -1.45 -96.17 19.49
CA ARG A 189 -1.04 -97.54 19.12
C ARG A 189 -0.09 -98.18 20.15
N VAL A 190 -0.05 -97.65 21.37
CA VAL A 190 0.65 -98.21 22.53
C VAL A 190 -0.32 -99.01 23.39
#